data_AF-A0A7S0MUX5-F1
#
_entry.id   AF-A0A7S0MUX5-F1
#
_cell.length_a   1.000
_cell.length_b   1.000
_cell.length_c   1.000
_cell.angle_alpha   90.00
_cell.angle_beta   90.00
_cell.angle_gamma   90.00
#
_symmetry.space_group_name_H-M   'P 1'
#
loop_
_entity.id
_entity.type
_entity.pdbx_description
1 polymer ?
#
loop_
_entity_poly.entity_id
_entity_poly.type
_entity_poly.pdbx_seq_one_letter_code
_entity_poly.pdbx_strand_id
1 'polypeptide(L)'
;ALRAELEAAYAANALPAQPFRADREAIGMRRLKNACLGYLAAIEDGAAAALCLRQAGEEGACMTDVMAATSALAACDGPAAAAAREEALGLYYSRHAKGNDLLVCKWFTMQAVADTADCLERTDALRAHPDFSLRNPNKARALIGAFAANPCRFHAADGAGYRWLADRILEVDAINPQSAARLASAFSTFRRYDSGRQALIR
;
A
#
# COMPACT_ATOMS: atom_id res chain seq x y z
N ALA A 1 -5.61 -4.21 -24.14
CA ALA A 1 -6.49 -3.47 -25.06
C ALA A 1 -6.19 -1.97 -25.07
N LEU A 2 -6.07 -1.28 -23.92
CA LEU A 2 -5.89 0.18 -23.84
C LEU A 2 -4.45 0.67 -23.58
N ARG A 3 -3.43 -0.17 -23.82
CA ARG A 3 -2.04 0.15 -23.42
C ARG A 3 -1.56 1.48 -24.02
N ALA A 4 -1.70 1.64 -25.33
CA ALA A 4 -1.19 2.80 -26.05
C ALA A 4 -1.91 4.09 -25.62
N GLU A 5 -3.23 4.02 -25.41
CA GLU A 5 -4.05 5.14 -24.96
C GLU A 5 -3.71 5.56 -23.53
N LEU A 6 -3.46 4.59 -22.64
CA LEU A 6 -3.05 4.84 -21.27
C LEU A 6 -1.64 5.43 -21.19
N GLU A 7 -0.70 4.94 -22.01
CA GLU A 7 0.66 5.49 -22.11
C GLU A 7 0.64 6.93 -22.66
N ALA A 8 -0.17 7.19 -23.70
CA ALA A 8 -0.36 8.52 -24.24
C ALA A 8 -0.98 9.49 -23.22
N ALA A 9 -2.02 9.07 -22.51
CA ALA A 9 -2.66 9.88 -21.48
C ALA A 9 -1.73 10.14 -20.29
N TYR A 10 -0.95 9.14 -19.87
CA TYR A 10 0.09 9.30 -18.84
C TYR A 10 1.10 10.38 -19.24
N ALA A 11 1.64 10.29 -20.46
CA ALA A 11 2.64 11.24 -20.96
C ALA A 11 2.05 12.67 -21.10
N ALA A 12 0.83 12.79 -21.64
CA ALA A 12 0.17 14.08 -21.85
C ALA A 12 -0.15 14.82 -20.54
N ASN A 13 -0.24 14.10 -19.42
CA ASN A 13 -0.52 14.68 -18.09
C ASN A 13 0.73 14.79 -17.20
N ALA A 14 1.93 14.58 -17.76
CA ALA A 14 3.17 14.81 -17.05
C ALA A 14 3.34 16.31 -16.71
N LEU A 15 3.67 16.59 -15.45
CA LEU A 15 3.93 17.93 -14.96
C LEU A 15 5.38 18.03 -14.49
N PRO A 16 6.04 19.19 -14.66
CA PRO A 16 7.38 19.39 -14.14
C PRO A 16 7.38 19.36 -12.60
N ALA A 17 8.50 18.95 -12.00
CA ALA A 17 8.69 18.99 -10.55
C ALA A 17 8.70 20.42 -10.01
N GLN A 18 9.29 21.36 -10.77
CA GLN A 18 9.41 22.77 -10.41
C GLN A 18 9.06 23.70 -11.58
N PRO A 19 8.32 24.79 -11.34
CA PRO A 19 7.71 25.15 -10.05
C PRO A 19 6.55 24.20 -9.70
N PHE A 20 6.47 23.76 -8.44
CA PHE A 20 5.38 22.90 -7.99
C PHE A 20 4.02 23.63 -8.09
N ARG A 21 3.06 22.99 -8.77
CA ARG A 21 1.71 23.50 -8.97
C ARG A 21 0.68 22.71 -8.17
N ALA A 22 -0.03 23.39 -7.27
CA ALA A 22 -1.11 22.82 -6.45
C ALA A 22 -2.52 23.32 -6.85
N ASP A 23 -2.65 23.96 -8.02
CA ASP A 23 -3.93 24.41 -8.55
C ASP A 23 -4.82 23.22 -9.01
N ARG A 24 -6.11 23.49 -9.20
CA ARG A 24 -7.12 22.46 -9.52
C ARG A 24 -6.79 21.67 -10.78
N GLU A 25 -6.27 22.35 -11.80
CA GLU A 25 -5.89 21.72 -13.07
C GLU A 25 -4.71 20.76 -12.84
N ALA A 26 -3.64 21.22 -12.18
CA ALA A 26 -2.49 20.39 -11.88
C ALA A 26 -2.83 19.15 -11.02
N ILE A 27 -3.76 19.29 -10.07
CA ILE A 27 -4.30 18.17 -9.29
C ILE A 27 -5.05 17.19 -10.19
N GLY A 28 -5.90 17.68 -11.10
CA GLY A 28 -6.64 16.87 -12.06
C GLY A 28 -5.72 16.06 -12.97
N MET A 29 -4.70 16.72 -13.53
CA MET A 29 -3.70 16.08 -14.40
C MET A 29 -2.94 14.97 -13.67
N ARG A 30 -2.43 15.22 -12.46
CA ARG A 30 -1.77 14.17 -11.66
C ARG A 30 -2.70 13.00 -11.33
N ARG A 31 -3.97 13.29 -11.01
CA ARG A 31 -4.95 12.22 -10.73
C ARG A 31 -5.16 11.33 -11.96
N LEU A 32 -5.29 11.92 -13.14
CA LEU A 32 -5.44 11.15 -14.39
C LEU A 32 -4.16 10.37 -14.72
N LYS A 33 -3.00 11.04 -14.68
CA LYS A 33 -1.68 10.41 -14.88
C LYS A 33 -1.49 9.18 -13.98
N ASN A 34 -1.75 9.33 -12.68
CA ASN A 34 -1.56 8.26 -11.70
C ASN A 34 -2.60 7.14 -11.84
N ALA A 35 -3.82 7.45 -12.29
CA ALA A 35 -4.80 6.43 -12.64
C ALA A 35 -4.35 5.61 -13.86
N CYS A 36 -3.84 6.26 -14.90
CA CYS A 36 -3.27 5.57 -16.07
C CYS A 36 -2.10 4.68 -15.68
N LEU A 37 -1.19 5.18 -14.83
CA LEU A 37 -0.05 4.39 -14.34
C LEU A 37 -0.51 3.15 -13.56
N GLY A 38 -1.56 3.26 -12.74
CA GLY A 38 -2.13 2.11 -12.02
C GLY A 38 -2.66 1.02 -12.95
N TYR A 39 -3.38 1.39 -14.02
CA TYR A 39 -3.83 0.42 -15.02
C TYR A 39 -2.68 -0.20 -15.81
N LEU A 40 -1.64 0.56 -16.12
CA LEU A 40 -0.45 0.04 -16.79
C LEU A 40 0.30 -0.94 -15.89
N ALA A 41 0.45 -0.64 -14.60
CA ALA A 41 1.09 -1.51 -13.61
C ALA A 41 0.41 -2.87 -13.51
N ALA A 42 -0.92 -2.92 -13.61
CA ALA A 42 -1.69 -4.17 -13.59
C ALA A 42 -1.43 -5.10 -14.79
N ILE A 43 -0.71 -4.65 -15.82
CA ILE A 43 -0.25 -5.53 -16.91
C ILE A 43 0.93 -6.39 -16.45
N GLU A 44 1.67 -5.95 -15.42
CA GLU A 44 2.77 -6.66 -14.78
C GLU A 44 3.86 -7.16 -15.74
N ASP A 45 4.15 -6.39 -16.79
CA ASP A 45 5.31 -6.62 -17.64
C ASP A 45 6.47 -5.66 -17.32
N GLY A 46 7.65 -5.98 -17.85
CA GLY A 46 8.87 -5.21 -17.58
C GLY A 46 8.76 -3.75 -18.01
N ALA A 47 8.01 -3.45 -19.08
CA ALA A 47 7.82 -2.08 -19.55
C ALA A 47 6.98 -1.25 -18.57
N ALA A 48 5.87 -1.80 -18.09
CA ALA A 48 5.04 -1.16 -17.07
C ALA A 48 5.81 -0.99 -15.74
N ALA A 49 6.50 -2.03 -15.30
CA ALA A 49 7.30 -1.99 -14.08
C ALA A 49 8.40 -0.90 -14.14
N ALA A 50 9.11 -0.81 -15.27
CA ALA A 50 10.11 0.22 -15.50
C ALA A 50 9.50 1.63 -15.51
N LEU A 51 8.32 1.82 -16.10
CA LEU A 51 7.62 3.11 -16.09
C LEU A 51 7.26 3.53 -14.67
N CYS A 52 6.71 2.62 -13.87
CA CYS A 52 6.40 2.90 -12.47
C CYS A 52 7.68 3.21 -11.67
N LEU A 53 8.76 2.45 -11.86
CA LEU A 53 10.01 2.66 -11.13
C LEU A 53 10.59 4.04 -11.40
N ARG A 54 10.59 4.50 -12.67
CA ARG A 54 11.06 5.84 -13.01
C ARG A 54 10.25 6.93 -12.31
N GLN A 55 8.91 6.81 -12.28
CA GLN A 55 8.07 7.77 -11.53
C GLN A 55 8.26 7.67 -10.01
N ALA A 56 8.47 6.47 -9.46
CA ALA A 56 8.72 6.29 -8.03
C ALA A 56 10.08 6.88 -7.60
N GLY A 57 11.04 6.93 -8.53
CA GLY A 57 12.38 7.47 -8.32
C GLY A 57 12.57 8.87 -8.88
N GLU A 58 13.21 8.95 -10.04
CA GLU A 58 13.80 10.17 -10.58
C GLU A 58 12.79 11.10 -11.27
N GLU A 59 11.74 10.55 -11.88
CA GLU A 59 10.73 11.31 -12.63
C GLU A 59 9.54 11.77 -11.76
N GLY A 60 9.51 11.38 -10.48
CA GLY A 60 8.45 11.73 -9.54
C GLY A 60 8.44 13.22 -9.23
N ALA A 61 7.50 13.97 -9.83
CA ALA A 61 7.43 15.42 -9.69
C ALA A 61 7.06 15.90 -8.27
N CYS A 62 6.35 15.08 -7.49
CA CYS A 62 6.00 15.34 -6.10
C CYS A 62 5.67 14.04 -5.34
N MET A 63 5.44 14.15 -4.03
CA MET A 63 5.11 12.99 -3.18
C MET A 63 3.87 12.22 -3.65
N THR A 64 2.88 12.89 -4.26
CA THR A 64 1.69 12.22 -4.81
C THR A 64 2.05 11.25 -5.93
N ASP A 65 2.93 11.66 -6.84
CA ASP A 65 3.35 10.82 -7.98
C ASP A 65 4.25 9.68 -7.50
N VAL A 66 5.19 9.98 -6.61
CA VAL A 66 6.08 8.98 -5.98
C VAL A 66 5.25 7.91 -5.28
N MET A 67 4.34 8.31 -4.37
CA MET A 67 3.49 7.37 -3.64
C MET A 67 2.59 6.55 -4.58
N ALA A 68 2.03 7.16 -5.62
CA ALA A 68 1.18 6.44 -6.57
C ALA A 68 1.95 5.33 -7.30
N ALA A 69 3.16 5.64 -7.77
CA ALA A 69 4.01 4.70 -8.48
C ALA A 69 4.54 3.59 -7.57
N THR A 70 5.01 3.93 -6.35
CA THR A 70 5.43 2.94 -5.35
C THR A 70 4.26 2.04 -4.94
N SER A 71 3.05 2.59 -4.77
CA SER A 71 1.86 1.78 -4.42
C SER A 71 1.47 0.84 -5.55
N ALA A 72 1.53 1.30 -6.80
CA ALA A 72 1.26 0.49 -7.98
C ALA A 72 2.22 -0.71 -8.05
N LEU A 73 3.52 -0.48 -7.88
CA LEU A 73 4.51 -1.55 -7.84
C LEU A 73 4.35 -2.49 -6.63
N ALA A 74 4.01 -1.94 -5.46
CA ALA A 74 3.75 -2.73 -4.26
C ALA A 74 2.60 -3.73 -4.47
N ALA A 75 1.61 -3.38 -5.29
CA ALA A 75 0.47 -4.24 -5.60
C ALA A 75 0.72 -5.25 -6.74
N CYS A 76 1.85 -5.17 -7.46
CA CYS A 76 2.19 -6.17 -8.48
C CYS A 76 2.68 -7.48 -7.83
N ASP A 77 2.14 -8.62 -8.24
CA ASP A 77 2.51 -9.95 -7.69
C ASP A 77 3.48 -10.71 -8.61
N GLY A 78 3.50 -10.39 -9.90
CA GLY A 78 4.26 -11.08 -10.94
C GLY A 78 5.78 -10.88 -10.88
N PRO A 79 6.55 -11.86 -11.40
CA PRO A 79 8.01 -11.86 -11.29
C PRO A 79 8.68 -10.72 -12.07
N ALA A 80 8.06 -10.22 -13.14
CA ALA A 80 8.62 -9.14 -13.95
C ALA A 80 8.66 -7.79 -13.20
N ALA A 81 7.80 -7.60 -12.20
CA ALA A 81 7.74 -6.38 -11.39
C ALA A 81 8.46 -6.52 -10.03
N ALA A 82 8.84 -7.74 -9.62
CA ALA A 82 9.36 -8.02 -8.28
C ALA A 82 10.61 -7.18 -7.92
N ALA A 83 11.58 -7.08 -8.82
CA ALA A 83 12.79 -6.28 -8.58
C ALA A 83 12.46 -4.78 -8.48
N ALA A 84 11.64 -4.27 -9.41
CA ALA A 84 11.20 -2.88 -9.41
C ALA A 84 10.38 -2.52 -8.15
N ARG A 85 9.59 -3.46 -7.63
CA ARG A 85 8.84 -3.30 -6.37
C ARG A 85 9.76 -3.09 -5.18
N GLU A 86 10.73 -3.98 -4.97
CA GLU A 86 11.66 -3.84 -3.84
C GLU A 86 12.50 -2.56 -3.98
N GLU A 87 12.93 -2.23 -5.20
CA GLU A 87 13.68 -1.01 -5.46
C GLU A 87 12.84 0.24 -5.15
N ALA A 88 11.60 0.33 -5.64
CA ALA A 88 10.73 1.47 -5.38
C ALA A 88 10.39 1.64 -3.90
N LEU A 89 10.15 0.54 -3.17
CA LEU A 89 9.94 0.57 -1.72
C LEU A 89 11.20 1.04 -0.98
N GLY A 90 12.37 0.56 -1.38
CA GLY A 90 13.65 0.97 -0.82
C GLY A 90 14.01 2.43 -1.10
N LEU A 91 13.75 2.91 -2.32
CA LEU A 91 13.92 4.31 -2.72
C LEU A 91 13.00 5.22 -1.93
N TYR A 92 11.71 4.89 -1.83
CA TYR A 92 10.76 5.66 -1.03
C TYR A 92 11.23 5.78 0.41
N TYR A 93 11.61 4.65 1.02
CA TYR A 93 12.02 4.65 2.41
C TYR A 93 13.30 5.46 2.64
N SER A 94 14.35 5.19 1.86
CA SER A 94 15.66 5.82 2.03
C SER A 94 15.67 7.32 1.73
N ARG A 95 14.96 7.77 0.68
CA ARG A 95 14.96 9.18 0.25
C ARG A 95 13.95 10.05 1.00
N HIS A 96 12.86 9.48 1.50
CA HIS A 96 11.73 10.26 2.00
C HIS A 96 11.27 9.85 3.40
N ALA A 97 11.17 8.55 3.67
CA ALA A 97 10.51 8.08 4.88
C ALA A 97 11.43 8.06 6.09
N LYS A 98 12.69 7.62 5.95
CA LYS A 98 13.60 7.40 7.08
C LYS A 98 13.74 8.68 7.93
N GLY A 99 13.39 8.57 9.21
CA GLY A 99 13.38 9.71 10.14
C GLY A 99 12.15 10.62 10.05
N ASN A 100 11.18 10.34 9.17
CA ASN A 100 9.91 11.04 9.05
C ASN A 100 8.73 10.09 9.35
N ASP A 101 8.17 10.22 10.55
CA ASP A 101 7.15 9.29 11.04
C ASP A 101 5.91 9.18 10.16
N LEU A 102 5.46 10.30 9.60
CA LEU A 102 4.29 10.34 8.74
C LEU A 102 4.54 9.58 7.44
N LEU A 103 5.70 9.79 6.82
CA LEU A 103 6.06 9.13 5.57
C LEU A 103 6.38 7.64 5.76
N VAL A 104 6.96 7.26 6.89
CA VAL A 104 7.07 5.83 7.27
C VAL A 104 5.69 5.19 7.42
N CYS A 105 4.72 5.87 8.03
CA CYS A 105 3.36 5.33 8.10
C CYS A 105 2.78 5.08 6.70
N LYS A 106 2.99 6.01 5.75
CA LYS A 106 2.58 5.79 4.35
C LYS A 106 3.27 4.57 3.75
N TRP A 107 4.58 4.41 3.99
CA TRP A 107 5.35 3.27 3.52
C TRP A 107 4.87 1.92 4.06
N PHE A 108 4.53 1.84 5.36
CA PHE A 108 3.90 0.64 5.91
C PHE A 108 2.54 0.37 5.29
N THR A 109 1.71 1.40 5.15
CA THR A 109 0.37 1.24 4.57
C THR A 109 0.42 0.74 3.13
N MET A 110 1.32 1.27 2.28
CA MET A 110 1.45 0.84 0.88
C MET A 110 1.72 -0.67 0.75
N GLN A 111 2.47 -1.25 1.69
CA GLN A 111 2.78 -2.68 1.70
C GLN A 111 1.65 -3.51 2.33
N ALA A 112 1.03 -3.03 3.40
CA ALA A 112 -0.04 -3.74 4.11
C ALA A 112 -1.35 -3.83 3.32
N VAL A 113 -1.58 -2.93 2.37
CA VAL A 113 -2.75 -2.94 1.48
C VAL A 113 -2.47 -3.52 0.10
N ALA A 114 -1.24 -3.99 -0.15
CA ALA A 114 -0.86 -4.59 -1.42
C ALA A 114 -1.71 -5.85 -1.71
N ASP A 115 -2.07 -6.05 -2.97
CA ASP A 115 -2.82 -7.23 -3.39
C ASP A 115 -1.92 -8.36 -3.89
N THR A 116 -0.90 -8.72 -3.09
CA THR A 116 0.05 -9.81 -3.39
C THR A 116 -0.20 -11.04 -2.53
N ALA A 117 0.14 -12.23 -3.04
CA ALA A 117 -0.02 -13.49 -2.31
C ALA A 117 0.70 -13.48 -0.95
N ASP A 118 1.88 -12.86 -0.89
CA ASP A 118 2.75 -12.77 0.28
C ASP A 118 2.43 -11.58 1.22
N CYS A 119 1.37 -10.80 0.95
CA CYS A 119 1.10 -9.55 1.67
C CYS A 119 1.05 -9.70 3.21
N LEU A 120 0.44 -10.79 3.71
CA LEU A 120 0.40 -11.06 5.16
C LEU A 120 1.80 -11.32 5.72
N GLU A 121 2.60 -12.13 5.03
CA GLU A 121 3.97 -12.48 5.45
C GLU A 121 4.85 -11.23 5.47
N ARG A 122 4.78 -10.39 4.44
CA ARG A 122 5.48 -9.10 4.38
C ARG A 122 5.02 -8.16 5.49
N THR A 123 3.72 -8.07 5.73
CA THR A 123 3.15 -7.22 6.80
C THR A 123 3.67 -7.64 8.17
N ASP A 124 3.72 -8.95 8.45
CA ASP A 124 4.23 -9.45 9.72
C ASP A 124 5.74 -9.19 9.87
N ALA A 125 6.52 -9.43 8.81
CA ALA A 125 7.96 -9.15 8.79
C ALA A 125 8.28 -7.67 9.08
N LEU A 126 7.44 -6.74 8.59
CA LEU A 126 7.60 -5.30 8.83
C LEU A 126 7.43 -4.89 10.30
N ARG A 127 6.89 -5.76 11.17
CA ARG A 127 6.85 -5.50 12.62
C ARG A 127 8.25 -5.50 13.25
N ALA A 128 9.22 -6.17 12.63
CA ALA A 128 10.61 -6.15 13.07
C ALA A 128 11.41 -4.94 12.52
N HIS A 129 10.79 -4.11 11.67
CA HIS A 129 11.46 -2.95 11.09
C HIS A 129 11.79 -1.90 12.18
N PRO A 130 12.99 -1.28 12.17
CA PRO A 130 13.43 -0.37 13.24
C PRO A 130 12.52 0.85 13.46
N ASP A 131 11.85 1.34 12.41
CA ASP A 131 10.89 2.45 12.52
C ASP A 131 9.45 2.00 12.87
N PHE A 132 9.24 0.70 13.16
CA PHE A 132 7.97 0.19 13.68
C PHE A 132 7.99 0.15 15.21
N SER A 133 6.90 0.57 15.83
CA SER A 133 6.70 0.41 17.27
C SER A 133 5.22 0.29 17.57
N LEU A 134 4.84 -0.79 18.26
CA LEU A 134 3.45 -1.03 18.66
C LEU A 134 2.93 0.00 19.67
N ARG A 135 3.85 0.66 20.41
CA ARG A 135 3.52 1.76 21.33
C ARG A 135 3.10 3.03 20.60
N ASN A 136 3.44 3.18 19.32
CA ASN A 136 2.98 4.30 18.50
C ASN A 136 1.68 3.91 17.79
N PRO A 137 0.52 4.46 18.19
CA PRO A 137 -0.77 4.08 17.62
C PRO A 137 -0.88 4.39 16.12
N ASN A 138 -0.13 5.38 15.61
CA ASN A 138 -0.10 5.68 14.18
C ASN A 138 0.62 4.57 13.39
N LYS A 139 1.73 4.04 13.91
CA LYS A 139 2.46 2.92 13.28
C LYS A 139 1.65 1.64 13.34
N ALA A 140 1.05 1.34 14.49
CA ALA A 140 0.14 0.19 14.64
C ALA A 140 -1.02 0.26 13.64
N ARG A 141 -1.69 1.42 13.54
CA ARG A 141 -2.75 1.63 12.54
C ARG A 141 -2.24 1.54 11.10
N ALA A 142 -1.06 2.08 10.82
CA ALA A 142 -0.49 2.14 9.47
C ALA A 142 -0.06 0.78 8.91
N LEU A 143 0.27 -0.19 9.77
CA LEU A 143 0.64 -1.54 9.39
C LEU A 143 -0.49 -2.55 9.66
N ILE A 144 -0.85 -2.75 10.92
CA ILE A 144 -1.82 -3.77 11.36
C ILE A 144 -3.23 -3.38 10.93
N GLY A 145 -3.63 -2.14 11.21
CA GLY A 145 -4.95 -1.64 10.82
C GLY A 145 -5.13 -1.55 9.31
N ALA A 146 -4.05 -1.23 8.58
CA ALA A 146 -4.06 -1.19 7.12
C ALA A 146 -4.26 -2.59 6.52
N PHE A 147 -3.57 -3.61 7.04
CA PHE A 147 -3.79 -5.00 6.61
C PHE A 147 -5.23 -5.46 6.86
N ALA A 148 -5.80 -5.14 8.02
CA ALA A 148 -7.21 -5.46 8.32
C ALA A 148 -8.20 -4.78 7.35
N ALA A 149 -7.80 -3.68 6.72
CA ALA A 149 -8.57 -2.98 5.70
C ALA A 149 -8.35 -3.50 4.27
N ASN A 150 -7.47 -4.50 4.07
CA ASN A 150 -7.25 -5.18 2.81
C ASN A 150 -8.16 -6.41 2.70
N PRO A 151 -9.35 -6.32 2.07
CA PRO A 151 -10.33 -7.41 2.13
C PRO A 151 -9.86 -8.68 1.44
N CYS A 152 -9.08 -8.57 0.35
CA CYS A 152 -8.56 -9.70 -0.39
C CYS A 152 -7.67 -10.59 0.48
N ARG A 153 -6.86 -9.97 1.35
CA ARG A 153 -5.85 -10.66 2.17
C ARG A 153 -6.32 -10.92 3.59
N PHE A 154 -7.06 -9.99 4.21
CA PHE A 154 -7.63 -10.19 5.54
C PHE A 154 -8.69 -11.31 5.55
N HIS A 155 -9.55 -11.37 4.51
CA HIS A 155 -10.57 -12.40 4.36
C HIS A 155 -10.10 -13.58 3.49
N ALA A 156 -8.81 -13.94 3.55
CA ALA A 156 -8.32 -15.17 2.93
C ALA A 156 -9.12 -16.39 3.43
N ALA A 157 -9.38 -17.35 2.54
CA ALA A 157 -10.28 -18.47 2.81
C ALA A 157 -9.77 -19.43 3.90
N ASP A 158 -8.47 -19.42 4.17
CA ASP A 158 -7.81 -20.20 5.23
C ASP A 158 -7.93 -19.57 6.64
N GLY A 159 -8.46 -18.34 6.73
CA GLY A 159 -8.59 -17.58 7.96
C GLY A 159 -7.28 -17.08 8.57
N ALA A 160 -6.16 -17.11 7.83
CA ALA A 160 -4.87 -16.68 8.35
C ALA A 160 -4.87 -15.21 8.79
N GLY A 161 -5.53 -14.33 8.01
CA GLY A 161 -5.68 -12.92 8.36
C GLY A 161 -6.45 -12.69 9.66
N TYR A 162 -7.48 -13.50 9.94
CA TYR A 162 -8.26 -13.41 11.18
C TYR A 162 -7.43 -13.78 12.40
N ARG A 163 -6.76 -14.94 12.35
CA ARG A 163 -5.88 -15.41 13.44
C ARG A 163 -4.78 -14.39 13.71
N TRP A 164 -4.13 -13.92 12.65
CA TRP A 164 -3.07 -12.93 12.77
C TRP A 164 -3.57 -11.64 13.43
N LEU A 165 -4.71 -11.07 12.98
CA LEU A 165 -5.23 -9.84 13.58
C LEU A 165 -5.67 -10.04 15.03
N ALA A 166 -6.25 -11.19 15.38
CA ALA A 166 -6.65 -11.49 16.76
C ALA A 166 -5.45 -11.45 17.71
N ASP A 167 -4.33 -12.09 17.34
CA ASP A 167 -3.11 -12.05 18.15
C ASP A 167 -2.58 -10.62 18.30
N ARG A 168 -2.61 -9.82 17.21
CA ARG A 168 -2.18 -8.41 17.26
C ARG A 168 -3.09 -7.56 18.14
N ILE A 169 -4.40 -7.83 18.16
CA ILE A 169 -5.33 -7.14 19.06
C ILE A 169 -4.96 -7.41 20.51
N LEU A 170 -4.66 -8.65 20.89
CA LEU A 170 -4.24 -8.99 22.26
C LEU A 170 -2.95 -8.27 22.66
N GLU A 171 -1.96 -8.21 21.76
CA GLU A 171 -0.73 -7.45 21.99
C GLU A 171 -0.98 -5.95 22.18
N VAL A 172 -1.85 -5.37 21.34
CA VAL A 172 -2.20 -3.94 21.42
C VAL A 172 -3.04 -3.66 22.66
N ASP A 173 -3.91 -4.58 23.08
CA ASP A 173 -4.80 -4.40 24.24
C ASP A 173 -4.02 -4.24 25.54
N ALA A 174 -2.93 -5.00 25.69
CA ALA A 174 -2.00 -4.87 26.81
C ALA A 174 -1.33 -3.48 26.92
N ILE A 175 -1.29 -2.70 25.83
CA ILE A 175 -0.65 -1.38 25.77
C ILE A 175 -1.70 -0.26 25.74
N ASN A 176 -2.74 -0.43 24.92
CA ASN A 176 -3.77 0.56 24.65
C ASN A 176 -5.09 -0.13 24.23
N PRO A 177 -5.99 -0.40 25.19
CA PRO A 177 -7.28 -1.05 24.93
C PRO A 177 -8.18 -0.30 23.94
N GLN A 178 -8.09 1.03 23.87
CA GLN A 178 -8.89 1.81 22.92
C GLN A 178 -8.44 1.58 21.46
N SER A 179 -7.13 1.42 21.25
CA SER A 179 -6.59 1.08 19.93
C SER A 179 -6.93 -0.36 19.55
N ALA A 180 -6.87 -1.29 20.51
CA ALA A 180 -7.28 -2.68 20.32
C ALA A 180 -8.76 -2.79 19.94
N ALA A 181 -9.66 -2.09 20.65
CA ALA A 181 -11.09 -2.04 20.33
C ALA A 181 -11.34 -1.51 18.90
N ARG A 182 -10.58 -0.50 18.45
CA ARG A 182 -10.68 0.00 17.08
C ARG A 182 -10.24 -1.05 16.04
N LEU A 183 -9.17 -1.81 16.30
CA LEU A 183 -8.76 -2.90 15.42
C LEU A 183 -9.79 -4.03 15.39
N ALA A 184 -10.37 -4.38 16.54
CA ALA A 184 -11.41 -5.40 16.65
C ALA A 184 -12.66 -5.07 15.83
N SER A 185 -12.92 -3.79 15.54
CA SER A 185 -14.05 -3.38 14.68
C SER A 185 -13.98 -3.96 13.26
N ALA A 186 -12.81 -4.39 12.78
CA ALA A 186 -12.67 -5.09 11.49
C ALA A 186 -13.55 -6.36 11.42
N PHE A 187 -13.72 -7.07 12.53
CA PHE A 187 -14.55 -8.28 12.62
C PHE A 187 -16.06 -7.99 12.67
N SER A 188 -16.48 -6.75 12.94
CA SER A 188 -17.90 -6.41 13.09
C SER A 188 -18.73 -6.61 11.81
N THR A 189 -18.08 -6.63 10.65
CA THR A 189 -18.74 -6.76 9.34
C THR A 189 -18.97 -8.21 8.89
N PHE A 190 -18.67 -9.20 9.74
CA PHE A 190 -18.66 -10.62 9.39
C PHE A 190 -19.93 -11.13 8.70
N ARG A 191 -21.11 -10.61 9.08
CA ARG A 191 -22.41 -10.99 8.50
C ARG A 191 -22.54 -10.72 6.99
N ARG A 192 -21.66 -9.90 6.41
CA ARG A 192 -21.64 -9.58 4.97
C ARG A 192 -20.95 -10.66 4.13
N TYR A 193 -20.21 -11.57 4.76
CA TYR A 193 -19.42 -12.59 4.06
C TYR A 193 -20.16 -13.93 4.00
N ASP A 194 -19.66 -14.84 3.16
CA ASP A 194 -20.17 -16.21 3.04
C ASP A 194 -20.09 -16.99 4.35
N SER A 195 -20.82 -18.11 4.43
CA SER A 195 -20.91 -18.93 5.63
C SER A 195 -19.56 -19.49 6.10
N GLY A 196 -18.63 -19.78 5.17
CA GLY A 196 -17.29 -20.26 5.51
C GLY A 196 -16.49 -19.20 6.25
N ARG A 197 -16.44 -17.99 5.71
CA ARG A 197 -15.79 -16.84 6.40
C ARG A 197 -16.47 -16.48 7.71
N GLN A 198 -17.80 -16.54 7.78
CA GLN A 198 -18.51 -16.29 9.05
C GLN A 198 -18.12 -17.28 10.15
N ALA A 199 -17.96 -18.56 9.80
CA ALA A 199 -17.57 -19.59 10.77
C ALA A 199 -16.13 -19.39 11.29
N LEU A 200 -15.24 -18.81 10.46
CA LEU A 200 -13.87 -18.51 10.84
C LEU A 200 -13.71 -17.23 11.69
N ILE A 201 -14.64 -16.28 11.57
CA ILE A 201 -14.60 -15.01 12.31
C ILE A 201 -15.24 -15.13 13.71
N ARG A 202 -16.24 -16.00 13.86
CA ARG A 202 -16.94 -16.22 15.13
C ARG A 202 -16.07 -16.95 16.15
#